data_AF-A0A968XJ38-F1
#
_entry.id   AF-A0A968XJ38-F1
#
_cell.length_a   1.000
_cell.length_b   1.000
_cell.length_c   1.000
_cell.angle_alpha   90.00
_cell.angle_beta   90.00
_cell.angle_gamma   90.00
#
_symmetry.space_group_name_H-M   'P 1'
#
loop_
_entity.id
_entity.type
_entity.pdbx_description
1 polymer ?
#
loop_
_entity_poly.entity_id
_entity_poly.type
_entity_poly.pdbx_seq_one_letter_code
_entity_poly.pdbx_strand_id
1 'polypeptide(L)'
;MSDNDSDVSGLPARRAAMRQLDAVMRMGTPMDHAQNGACKGLPPADRALAIAIAQETLRWMVDLDALIDAKTKDRLPDDAKARMVLRIALAQILRLGTPAHAAIATSLPMVERGPRRLVHGILGAILRSDAKLPDLPSLPDGAALRWQMAWGDEMLIAAQAALSEPPCST
;
A
#
# COMPACT_ATOMS: atom_id res chain seq x y z
N MET A 1 30.01 -9.53 0.70
CA MET A 1 29.47 -10.13 -0.54
C MET A 1 28.45 -11.17 -0.11
N SER A 2 27.16 -10.85 -0.18
CA SER A 2 26.09 -11.82 0.01
C SER A 2 24.97 -11.45 -0.96
N ASP A 3 25.10 -12.00 -2.16
CA ASP A 3 24.05 -12.06 -3.20
C ASP A 3 22.95 -13.00 -2.71
N ASN A 4 21.91 -12.47 -2.09
CA ASN A 4 20.69 -13.24 -1.83
C ASN A 4 19.41 -12.43 -2.11
N ASP A 5 19.56 -11.34 -2.85
CA ASP A 5 18.52 -10.34 -3.10
C ASP A 5 18.04 -10.35 -4.57
N SER A 6 18.72 -11.15 -5.41
CA SER A 6 18.42 -11.39 -6.83
C SER A 6 17.43 -12.53 -7.06
N ASP A 7 17.12 -13.36 -6.06
CA ASP A 7 16.29 -14.57 -6.23
C ASP A 7 14.78 -14.35 -6.02
N VAL A 8 14.37 -13.21 -5.47
CA VAL A 8 12.94 -12.92 -5.28
C VAL A 8 12.42 -12.09 -6.46
N SER A 9 11.86 -12.77 -7.45
CA SER A 9 11.22 -12.16 -8.61
C SER A 9 10.22 -11.05 -8.20
N GLY A 10 10.37 -9.87 -8.82
CA GLY A 10 9.53 -8.69 -8.55
C GLY A 10 9.84 -7.93 -7.26
N LEU A 11 10.93 -8.22 -6.55
CA LEU A 11 11.39 -7.42 -5.42
C LEU A 11 11.83 -5.98 -5.82
N PRO A 12 12.52 -5.76 -6.97
CA PRO A 12 12.87 -4.40 -7.41
C PRO A 12 11.65 -3.49 -7.60
N ALA A 13 10.56 -4.01 -8.18
CA ALA A 13 9.30 -3.30 -8.35
C ALA A 13 8.69 -2.86 -7.01
N ARG A 14 8.67 -3.76 -6.01
CA ARG A 14 8.12 -3.46 -4.67
C ARG A 14 8.94 -2.43 -3.90
N ARG A 15 10.27 -2.47 -4.05
CA ARG A 15 11.15 -1.44 -3.50
C ARG A 15 10.94 -0.10 -4.17
N ALA A 16 10.69 -0.07 -5.48
CA ALA A 16 10.32 1.15 -6.18
C ALA A 16 8.98 1.70 -5.67
N ALA A 17 7.96 0.85 -5.50
CA ALA A 17 6.69 1.25 -4.91
C ALA A 17 6.86 1.88 -3.51
N MET A 18 7.69 1.28 -2.65
CA MET A 18 7.99 1.84 -1.33
C MET A 18 8.66 3.21 -1.42
N ARG A 19 9.67 3.39 -2.29
CA ARG A 19 10.31 4.70 -2.50
C ARG A 19 9.32 5.75 -3.02
N GLN A 20 8.42 5.34 -3.91
CA GLN A 20 7.37 6.20 -4.45
C GLN A 20 6.41 6.65 -3.34
N LEU A 21 5.95 5.71 -2.51
CA LEU A 21 5.08 6.00 -1.36
C LEU A 21 5.75 6.89 -0.33
N ASP A 22 7.03 6.67 -0.03
CA ASP A 22 7.80 7.54 0.87
C ASP A 22 7.91 8.97 0.32
N ALA A 23 8.17 9.14 -0.99
CA ALA A 23 8.21 10.45 -1.62
C ALA A 23 6.85 11.18 -1.58
N VAL A 24 5.75 10.47 -1.82
CA VAL A 24 4.40 11.07 -1.73
C VAL A 24 4.08 11.45 -0.29
N MET A 25 4.24 10.51 0.65
CA MET A 25 3.73 10.68 2.01
C MET A 25 4.63 11.55 2.90
N ARG A 26 5.95 11.47 2.74
CA ARG A 26 6.90 12.23 3.60
C ARG A 26 7.30 13.56 2.99
N MET A 27 7.42 13.61 1.66
CA MET A 27 7.91 14.80 0.95
C MET A 27 6.80 15.59 0.26
N GLY A 28 5.55 15.10 0.26
CA GLY A 28 4.44 15.74 -0.46
C GLY A 28 4.65 15.77 -1.98
N THR A 29 5.50 14.89 -2.51
CA THR A 29 5.80 14.87 -3.95
C THR A 29 4.58 14.36 -4.73
N PRO A 30 4.14 15.05 -5.80
CA PRO A 30 3.09 14.55 -6.65
C PRO A 30 3.40 13.15 -7.20
N MET A 31 2.39 12.31 -7.32
CA MET A 31 2.55 10.90 -7.70
C MET A 31 3.34 10.74 -9.00
N ASP A 32 2.99 11.49 -10.05
CA ASP A 32 3.65 11.38 -11.36
C ASP A 32 5.15 11.72 -11.32
N HIS A 33 5.53 12.69 -10.47
CA HIS A 33 6.93 13.02 -10.21
C HIS A 33 7.63 11.92 -9.42
N ALA A 34 6.98 11.37 -8.39
CA ALA A 34 7.54 10.29 -7.59
C ALA A 34 7.78 9.02 -8.43
N GLN A 35 6.90 8.71 -9.38
CA GLN A 35 7.04 7.58 -10.32
C GLN A 35 8.32 7.69 -11.15
N ASN A 36 8.62 8.87 -11.70
CA ASN A 36 9.78 9.08 -12.55
C ASN A 36 11.10 8.83 -11.82
N GLY A 37 11.20 9.27 -10.56
CA GLY A 37 12.37 9.02 -9.73
C GLY A 37 12.46 7.57 -9.23
N ALA A 38 11.36 7.03 -8.70
CA ALA A 38 11.35 5.73 -8.03
C ALA A 38 11.49 4.55 -8.99
N CYS A 39 10.94 4.65 -10.21
CA CYS A 39 10.95 3.59 -11.22
C CYS A 39 12.11 3.68 -12.22
N LYS A 40 13.06 4.60 -12.02
CA LYS A 40 14.21 4.78 -12.92
C LYS A 40 15.03 3.49 -13.01
N GLY A 41 15.26 3.03 -14.24
CA GLY A 41 16.06 1.82 -14.52
C GLY A 41 15.31 0.49 -14.37
N LEU A 42 14.00 0.51 -14.09
CA LEU A 42 13.19 -0.71 -14.09
C LEU A 42 12.70 -1.07 -15.51
N PRO A 43 12.55 -2.38 -15.82
CA PRO A 43 11.83 -2.82 -17.00
C PRO A 43 10.37 -2.30 -17.02
N PRO A 44 9.74 -2.16 -18.21
CA PRO A 44 8.37 -1.64 -18.31
C PRO A 44 7.34 -2.39 -17.45
N ALA A 45 7.43 -3.72 -17.38
CA ALA A 45 6.53 -4.54 -16.56
C ALA A 45 6.70 -4.26 -15.05
N ASP A 46 7.94 -4.17 -14.57
CA ASP A 46 8.24 -3.86 -13.17
C ASP A 46 7.83 -2.43 -12.80
N ARG A 47 7.97 -1.48 -13.74
CA ARG A 47 7.48 -0.11 -13.58
C ARG A 47 5.95 -0.10 -13.44
N ALA A 48 5.24 -0.80 -14.32
CA ALA A 48 3.78 -0.89 -14.24
C ALA A 48 3.33 -1.51 -12.92
N LEU A 49 3.99 -2.57 -12.47
CA LEU A 49 3.72 -3.20 -11.17
C LEU A 49 3.98 -2.24 -10.00
N ALA A 50 5.11 -1.52 -10.00
CA ALA A 50 5.44 -0.57 -8.94
C ALA A 50 4.40 0.55 -8.83
N ILE A 51 3.94 1.07 -9.98
CA ILE A 51 2.90 2.11 -10.05
C ILE A 51 1.58 1.57 -9.52
N ALA A 52 1.14 0.39 -9.97
CA ALA A 52 -0.11 -0.23 -9.54
C ALA A 52 -0.13 -0.48 -8.02
N ILE A 53 0.97 -1.00 -7.45
CA ILE A 53 1.11 -1.20 -6.01
C ILE A 53 0.97 0.12 -5.26
N ALA A 54 1.69 1.15 -5.68
CA ALA A 54 1.66 2.44 -4.99
C ALA A 54 0.28 3.12 -5.09
N GLN A 55 -0.36 3.07 -6.25
CA GLN A 55 -1.71 3.62 -6.45
C GLN A 55 -2.74 2.89 -5.57
N GLU A 56 -2.78 1.56 -5.59
CA GLU A 56 -3.72 0.81 -4.74
C GLU A 56 -3.42 1.00 -3.25
N THR A 57 -2.16 1.13 -2.88
CA THR A 57 -1.79 1.40 -1.47
C THR A 57 -2.31 2.75 -1.00
N LEU A 58 -2.20 3.81 -1.82
CA LEU A 58 -2.73 5.13 -1.45
C LEU A 58 -4.27 5.15 -1.44
N ARG A 59 -4.88 4.50 -2.44
CA ARG A 59 -6.33 4.48 -2.63
C ARG A 59 -7.07 3.84 -1.45
N TRP A 60 -6.51 2.76 -0.92
CA TRP A 60 -7.09 1.99 0.18
C TRP A 60 -6.41 2.24 1.53
N MET A 61 -5.61 3.31 1.66
CA MET A 61 -4.76 3.51 2.83
C MET A 61 -5.53 3.47 4.15
N VAL A 62 -6.70 4.12 4.20
CA VAL A 62 -7.56 4.17 5.39
C VAL A 62 -7.99 2.77 5.81
N ASP A 63 -8.48 1.98 4.85
CA ASP A 63 -8.96 0.62 5.09
C ASP A 63 -7.82 -0.33 5.46
N LEU A 64 -6.67 -0.21 4.78
CA LEU A 64 -5.47 -1.00 5.08
C LEU A 64 -4.94 -0.69 6.49
N ASP A 65 -4.96 0.57 6.90
CA ASP A 65 -4.56 0.98 8.25
C ASP A 65 -5.53 0.46 9.31
N ALA A 66 -6.84 0.48 9.05
CA ALA A 66 -7.82 -0.11 9.95
C ALA A 66 -7.58 -1.61 10.17
N LEU A 67 -7.24 -2.36 9.11
CA LEU A 67 -6.90 -3.78 9.20
C LEU A 67 -5.61 -4.04 10.01
N ILE A 68 -4.59 -3.19 9.83
CA ILE A 68 -3.33 -3.28 10.58
C ILE A 68 -3.57 -2.98 12.05
N ASP A 69 -4.23 -1.86 12.33
CA ASP A 69 -4.46 -1.37 13.67
C ASP A 69 -5.35 -2.36 14.46
N ALA A 70 -6.32 -3.02 13.81
CA ALA A 70 -7.13 -4.09 14.41
C ALA A 70 -6.33 -5.35 14.83
N LYS A 71 -5.11 -5.56 14.30
CA LYS A 71 -4.23 -6.69 14.67
C LYS A 71 -3.00 -6.27 15.46
N THR A 72 -2.89 -4.99 15.84
CA THR A 72 -1.81 -4.49 16.70
C THR A 72 -2.36 -4.07 18.05
N LYS A 73 -1.68 -4.47 19.14
CA LYS A 73 -2.08 -4.07 20.50
C LYS A 73 -1.75 -2.59 20.72
N ASP A 74 -0.55 -2.20 20.35
CA ASP A 74 -0.10 -0.81 20.32
C ASP A 74 -0.02 -0.37 18.87
N ARG A 75 -0.73 0.72 18.54
CA ARG A 75 -0.76 1.27 17.20
C ARG A 75 0.66 1.62 16.76
N LEU A 76 1.05 1.16 15.56
CA LEU A 76 2.37 1.47 15.01
C LEU A 76 2.51 2.99 14.79
N PRO A 77 3.74 3.54 14.69
CA PRO A 77 3.95 4.91 14.23
C PRO A 77 3.62 5.08 12.75
N ASP A 78 3.05 6.22 12.36
CA ASP A 78 2.56 6.47 10.98
C ASP A 78 3.68 6.45 9.93
N ASP A 79 4.89 6.82 10.36
CA ASP A 79 6.10 6.85 9.54
C ASP A 79 6.97 5.59 9.68
N ALA A 80 6.51 4.58 10.43
CA ALA A 80 7.21 3.34 10.61
C ALA A 80 7.29 2.56 9.30
N LYS A 81 8.51 2.21 8.88
CA LYS A 81 8.77 1.37 7.70
C LYS A 81 7.97 0.06 7.72
N ALA A 82 7.79 -0.53 8.90
CA ALA A 82 6.99 -1.75 9.07
C ALA A 82 5.53 -1.54 8.66
N ARG A 83 4.91 -0.41 9.01
CA ARG A 83 3.54 -0.10 8.61
C ARG A 83 3.44 0.08 7.10
N MET A 84 4.38 0.81 6.49
CA MET A 84 4.41 0.96 5.03
C MET A 84 4.50 -0.39 4.31
N VAL A 85 5.35 -1.29 4.79
CA VAL A 85 5.49 -2.64 4.21
C VAL A 85 4.22 -3.46 4.40
N LEU A 86 3.53 -3.36 5.54
CA LEU A 86 2.24 -4.01 5.75
C LEU A 86 1.17 -3.49 4.77
N ARG A 87 1.07 -2.17 4.59
CA ARG A 87 0.16 -1.56 3.61
C ARG A 87 0.42 -2.08 2.20
N ILE A 88 1.69 -2.08 1.76
CA ILE A 88 2.11 -2.59 0.44
C ILE A 88 1.76 -4.07 0.27
N ALA A 89 1.99 -4.90 1.29
CA ALA A 89 1.69 -6.32 1.25
C ALA A 89 0.19 -6.58 1.13
N LEU A 90 -0.62 -5.90 1.96
CA LEU A 90 -2.07 -6.04 1.96
C LEU A 90 -2.71 -5.52 0.68
N ALA A 91 -2.24 -4.40 0.12
CA ALA A 91 -2.70 -3.91 -1.18
C ALA A 91 -2.48 -4.95 -2.29
N GLN A 92 -1.31 -5.59 -2.33
CA GLN A 92 -1.03 -6.63 -3.30
C GLN A 92 -1.96 -7.84 -3.18
N ILE A 93 -2.24 -8.27 -1.95
CA ILE A 93 -3.08 -9.46 -1.70
C ILE A 93 -4.55 -9.15 -1.98
N LEU A 94 -5.06 -8.05 -1.42
CA LEU A 94 -6.48 -7.74 -1.40
C LEU A 94 -6.97 -7.00 -2.65
N ARG A 95 -6.08 -6.30 -3.37
CA ARG A 95 -6.44 -5.52 -4.57
C ARG A 95 -5.85 -6.06 -5.86
N LEU A 96 -4.58 -6.45 -5.84
CA LEU A 96 -3.89 -6.94 -7.04
C LEU A 96 -3.96 -8.47 -7.22
N GLY A 97 -4.64 -9.18 -6.32
CA GLY A 97 -4.79 -10.65 -6.40
C GLY A 97 -3.46 -11.40 -6.29
N THR A 98 -2.41 -10.78 -5.75
CA THR A 98 -1.10 -11.42 -5.59
C THR A 98 -1.20 -12.56 -4.57
N PRO A 99 -0.67 -13.76 -4.87
CA PRO A 99 -0.67 -14.85 -3.90
C PRO A 99 -0.02 -14.44 -2.57
N ALA A 100 -0.67 -14.77 -1.45
CA ALA A 100 -0.22 -14.33 -0.12
C ALA A 100 1.24 -14.71 0.19
N HIS A 101 1.66 -15.92 -0.19
CA HIS A 101 3.04 -16.36 0.02
C HIS A 101 4.06 -15.50 -0.74
N ALA A 102 3.73 -15.04 -1.96
CA ALA A 102 4.59 -14.18 -2.77
C ALA A 102 4.67 -12.75 -2.19
N ALA A 103 3.54 -12.20 -1.75
CA ALA A 103 3.50 -10.90 -1.07
C ALA A 103 4.29 -10.92 0.25
N ILE A 104 4.19 -12.00 1.04
CA ILE A 104 4.95 -12.16 2.28
C ILE A 104 6.46 -12.29 1.99
N ALA A 105 6.83 -13.18 1.06
CA ALA A 105 8.23 -13.45 0.73
C ALA A 105 8.97 -12.18 0.28
N THR A 106 8.29 -11.29 -0.43
CA THR A 106 8.84 -10.02 -0.92
C THR A 106 8.82 -8.90 0.12
N SER A 107 7.94 -8.98 1.12
CA SER A 107 7.82 -7.97 2.18
C SER A 107 8.92 -8.08 3.25
N LEU A 108 9.35 -9.30 3.58
CA LEU A 108 10.36 -9.50 4.65
C LEU A 108 11.74 -8.90 4.32
N PRO A 109 12.26 -9.00 3.08
CA PRO A 109 13.49 -8.30 2.67
C PRO A 109 13.35 -6.77 2.75
N MET A 110 12.15 -6.22 2.55
CA MET A 110 11.94 -4.76 2.63
C MET A 110 12.14 -4.22 4.05
N VAL A 111 11.97 -5.05 5.08
CA VAL A 111 12.26 -4.73 6.49
C VAL A 111 13.53 -5.43 6.99
N GLU A 112 14.48 -5.71 6.11
CA GLU A 112 15.79 -6.21 6.51
C GLU A 112 16.48 -5.16 7.41
N ARG A 113 16.83 -5.56 8.65
CA ARG A 113 17.21 -4.72 9.82
C ARG A 113 16.06 -4.13 10.67
N GLY A 114 14.80 -4.31 10.26
CA GLY A 114 13.60 -3.93 11.01
C GLY A 114 12.88 -5.11 11.68
N PRO A 115 11.67 -4.89 12.20
CA PRO A 115 10.92 -5.89 12.98
C PRO A 115 10.26 -6.96 12.07
N ARG A 116 11.06 -7.83 11.44
CA ARG A 116 10.60 -8.90 10.52
C ARG A 116 9.53 -9.81 11.13
N ARG A 117 9.74 -10.25 12.38
CA ARG A 117 8.82 -11.14 13.10
C ARG A 117 7.45 -10.49 13.30
N LEU A 118 7.42 -9.20 13.59
CA LEU A 118 6.19 -8.43 13.75
C LEU A 118 5.40 -8.35 12.44
N VAL A 119 6.06 -7.96 11.34
CA VAL A 119 5.43 -7.87 10.02
C VAL A 119 4.87 -9.23 9.60
N HIS A 120 5.66 -10.30 9.74
CA HIS A 120 5.20 -11.65 9.43
C HIS A 120 4.00 -12.07 10.30
N GLY A 121 4.06 -11.78 11.60
CA GLY A 121 2.99 -12.11 12.55
C GLY A 121 1.67 -11.41 12.23
N ILE A 122 1.72 -10.10 11.95
CA ILE A 122 0.55 -9.29 11.60
C ILE A 122 -0.05 -9.76 10.27
N LEU A 123 0.76 -9.94 9.22
CA LEU A 123 0.25 -10.45 7.93
C LEU A 123 -0.41 -11.82 8.10
N GLY A 124 0.25 -12.73 8.82
CA GLY A 124 -0.34 -14.05 9.10
C GLY A 124 -1.65 -13.95 9.88
N ALA A 125 -1.75 -13.05 10.85
CA ALA A 125 -2.97 -12.85 11.64
C ALA A 125 -4.13 -12.28 10.82
N ILE A 126 -3.86 -11.30 9.94
CA ILE A 126 -4.87 -10.71 9.04
C ILE A 126 -5.38 -11.76 8.05
N LEU A 127 -4.46 -12.51 7.42
CA LEU A 127 -4.83 -13.52 6.42
C LEU A 127 -5.62 -14.68 7.01
N ARG A 128 -5.32 -15.10 8.25
CA ARG A 128 -6.11 -16.13 8.94
C ARG A 128 -7.50 -15.64 9.34
N SER A 129 -7.73 -14.33 9.44
CA SER A 129 -9.03 -13.78 9.81
C SER A 129 -9.98 -13.53 8.64
N ASP A 130 -9.62 -13.96 7.41
CA ASP A 130 -10.39 -13.69 6.18
C ASP A 130 -10.80 -12.21 6.04
N ALA A 131 -9.86 -11.31 6.36
CA ALA A 131 -10.11 -9.88 6.34
C ALA A 131 -10.44 -9.40 4.91
N LYS A 132 -11.49 -8.58 4.79
CA LYS A 132 -11.95 -8.02 3.51
C LYS A 132 -11.93 -6.50 3.58
N LEU A 133 -11.64 -5.89 2.44
CA LEU A 133 -11.84 -4.47 2.24
C LEU A 133 -13.33 -4.19 1.99
N PRO A 134 -13.83 -2.99 2.33
CA PRO A 134 -15.16 -2.58 1.93
C PRO A 134 -15.30 -2.52 0.40
N ASP A 135 -16.54 -2.45 -0.09
CA ASP A 135 -16.82 -2.39 -1.53
C ASP A 135 -16.23 -1.13 -2.19
N LEU A 136 -16.21 -0.01 -1.44
CA LEU A 136 -15.64 1.25 -1.85
C LEU A 136 -14.55 1.70 -0.85
N PRO A 137 -13.47 2.35 -1.32
CA PRO A 137 -12.41 2.82 -0.45
C PRO A 137 -12.91 3.92 0.49
N SER A 138 -12.52 3.85 1.77
CA SER A 138 -12.88 4.86 2.76
C SER A 138 -12.12 6.18 2.53
N LEU A 139 -12.81 7.30 2.68
CA LEU A 139 -12.17 8.62 2.69
C LEU A 139 -11.57 8.90 4.07
N PRO A 140 -10.46 9.66 4.18
CA PRO A 140 -9.96 10.12 5.46
C PRO A 140 -11.02 10.92 6.23
N ASP A 141 -11.21 10.64 7.53
CA ASP A 141 -12.29 11.21 8.36
C ASP A 141 -12.42 12.73 8.23
N GLY A 142 -11.30 13.45 8.24
CA GLY A 142 -11.30 14.90 8.10
C GLY A 142 -11.84 15.39 6.75
N ALA A 143 -11.56 14.68 5.65
CA ALA A 143 -12.11 15.00 4.34
C ALA A 143 -13.58 14.57 4.23
N ALA A 144 -13.90 13.36 4.70
CA ALA A 144 -15.25 12.82 4.72
C ALA A 144 -16.21 13.76 5.46
N LEU A 145 -15.86 14.17 6.69
CA LEU A 145 -16.69 15.06 7.49
C LEU A 145 -16.90 16.42 6.80
N ARG A 146 -15.83 17.03 6.29
CA ARG A 146 -15.95 18.33 5.60
C ARG A 146 -16.82 18.25 4.35
N TRP A 147 -16.68 17.18 3.57
CA TRP A 147 -17.44 17.03 2.33
C TRP A 147 -18.90 16.67 2.62
N GLN A 148 -19.16 15.89 3.65
CA GLN A 148 -20.50 15.55 4.09
C GLN A 148 -21.24 16.80 4.55
N MET A 149 -20.58 17.65 5.35
CA MET A 149 -21.18 18.91 5.82
C MET A 149 -21.48 19.89 4.68
N ALA A 150 -20.69 19.86 3.59
CA ALA A 150 -20.84 20.80 2.49
C ALA A 150 -21.80 20.31 1.38
N TRP A 151 -21.85 19.00 1.12
CA TRP A 151 -22.54 18.42 -0.05
C TRP A 151 -23.39 17.17 0.25
N GLY A 152 -23.41 16.68 1.49
CA GLY A 152 -24.21 15.52 1.90
C GLY A 152 -23.60 14.15 1.54
N ASP A 153 -24.33 13.09 1.85
CA ASP A 153 -23.86 11.70 1.78
C ASP A 153 -23.66 11.21 0.34
N GLU A 154 -24.46 11.69 -0.62
CA GLU A 154 -24.32 11.33 -2.03
C GLU A 154 -22.95 11.74 -2.59
N MET A 155 -22.42 12.89 -2.16
CA MET A 155 -21.08 13.33 -2.53
C MET A 155 -20.00 12.41 -1.97
N LEU A 156 -20.17 11.86 -0.76
CA LEU A 156 -19.22 10.91 -0.19
C LEU A 156 -19.18 9.63 -1.03
N ILE A 157 -20.35 9.07 -1.34
CA ILE A 157 -20.45 7.84 -2.14
C ILE A 157 -19.82 8.07 -3.52
N ALA A 158 -20.16 9.19 -4.18
CA ALA A 158 -19.58 9.54 -5.48
C ALA A 158 -18.05 9.71 -5.41
N ALA A 159 -17.53 10.34 -4.35
CA ALA A 159 -16.11 10.49 -4.13
C ALA A 159 -15.39 9.15 -3.90
N GLN A 160 -15.97 8.25 -3.09
CA GLN A 160 -15.42 6.91 -2.86
C GLN A 160 -15.43 6.08 -4.15
N ALA A 161 -16.50 6.16 -4.94
CA ALA A 161 -16.60 5.52 -6.25
C ALA A 161 -15.54 6.05 -7.22
N ALA A 162 -15.40 7.37 -7.35
CA ALA A 162 -14.36 7.99 -8.17
C ALA A 162 -12.95 7.62 -7.70
N LEU A 163 -12.76 7.50 -6.38
CA LEU A 163 -11.51 7.02 -5.81
C LEU A 163 -11.29 5.53 -6.10
N SER A 164 -12.31 4.70 -6.29
CA SER A 164 -12.13 3.27 -6.57
C SER A 164 -11.56 2.97 -7.97
N GLU A 165 -11.77 3.88 -8.93
CA GLU A 165 -11.39 3.68 -10.32
C GLU A 165 -9.93 4.13 -10.58
N PRO A 166 -9.10 3.30 -11.25
CA PRO A 166 -7.82 3.75 -11.78
C PRO A 166 -8.04 4.89 -12.78
N PRO A 167 -7.21 5.97 -12.74
CA PRO A 167 -7.27 6.97 -13.80
C PRO A 167 -6.99 6.26 -15.13
N CYS A 168 -7.85 6.48 -16.12
CA CYS A 168 -7.74 5.88 -17.44
C CYS A 168 -6.34 6.20 -17.99
N SER A 169 -5.51 5.19 -18.17
CA SER A 169 -4.18 5.35 -18.77
C SER A 169 -4.37 5.59 -20.27
N THR A 170 -4.41 6.86 -20.66
CA THR A 170 -4.27 7.29 -22.06
C THR A 170 -2.86 7.04 -22.57
#